data_AF-A0ABD5KM02-F1
#
_entry.id   AF-A0ABD5KM02-F1
#
_cell.length_a   1.000
_cell.length_b   1.000
_cell.length_c   1.000
_cell.angle_alpha   90.00
_cell.angle_beta   90.00
_cell.angle_gamma   90.00
#
_symmetry.space_group_name_H-M   'P 1'
#
loop_
_entity.id
_entity.type
_entity.pdbx_description
1 polymer ?
#
loop_
_entity_poly.entity_id
_entity_poly.type
_entity_poly.pdbx_seq_one_letter_code
_entity_poly.pdbx_strand_id
1 'polypeptide(L)'
;MPNITLDLAHLEFIKSILPEKSSSGIGKQAIKIIDEAIKSFHKANECLEYDWFFNQENDKKQLKDFVELPTQIKTMKVNEFFGSFEEHVYIRVISALQRRGYNDMNQLMDLTIYQISCIRNLGDRSQLAILRALKSKEKELL
;
A
#
# COMPACT_ATOMS: atom_id res chain seq x y z
N MET A 1 9.79 19.88 -31.70
CA MET A 1 9.12 20.43 -30.50
C MET A 1 9.89 19.97 -29.28
N PRO A 2 10.17 20.82 -28.27
CA PRO A 2 10.81 20.36 -27.05
C PRO A 2 9.90 19.35 -26.34
N ASN A 3 10.48 18.22 -25.94
CA ASN A 3 9.75 17.16 -25.26
C ASN A 3 9.73 17.48 -23.75
N ILE A 4 8.68 18.14 -23.29
CA ILE A 4 8.52 18.46 -21.86
C ILE A 4 8.07 17.18 -21.15
N THR A 5 8.90 16.69 -20.25
CA THR A 5 8.56 15.54 -19.41
C THR A 5 8.04 16.08 -18.08
N LEU A 6 6.82 15.71 -17.69
CA LEU A 6 6.21 16.10 -16.41
C LEU A 6 6.34 14.92 -15.44
N ASP A 7 6.90 15.17 -14.25
CA ASP A 7 6.91 14.22 -13.15
C ASP A 7 5.69 14.41 -12.22
N LEU A 8 5.60 13.57 -11.18
CA LEU A 8 4.50 13.61 -10.21
C LEU A 8 4.35 14.98 -9.52
N ALA A 9 5.45 15.61 -9.12
CA ALA A 9 5.41 16.90 -8.44
C ALA A 9 4.87 18.00 -9.37
N HIS A 10 5.24 17.97 -10.65
CA HIS A 10 4.67 18.87 -11.64
C HIS A 10 3.17 18.65 -11.84
N LEU A 11 2.72 17.39 -11.89
CA LEU A 11 1.30 17.07 -12.06
C LEU A 11 0.45 17.49 -10.84
N GLU A 12 0.96 17.26 -9.62
CA GLU A 12 0.31 17.69 -8.38
C GLU A 12 0.25 19.22 -8.27
N PHE A 13 1.32 19.92 -8.68
CA PHE A 13 1.33 21.37 -8.75
C PHE A 13 0.31 21.91 -9.77
N ILE A 14 0.24 21.33 -10.96
CA ILE A 14 -0.75 21.73 -11.98
C ILE A 14 -2.17 21.49 -11.45
N LYS A 15 -2.39 20.38 -10.73
CA LYS A 15 -3.69 20.08 -10.12
C LYS A 15 -4.07 21.09 -9.03
N SER A 16 -3.12 21.53 -8.21
CA SER A 16 -3.41 22.47 -7.11
C SER A 16 -3.76 23.89 -7.58
N ILE A 17 -3.26 24.30 -8.76
CA ILE A 17 -3.57 25.62 -9.35
C ILE A 17 -4.80 25.59 -10.27
N LEU A 18 -5.29 24.39 -10.63
CA LEU A 18 -6.50 24.25 -11.45
C LEU A 18 -7.75 24.46 -10.58
N PRO A 19 -8.74 25.23 -11.04
CA PRO A 19 -9.98 25.40 -10.31
C PRO A 19 -10.74 24.06 -10.22
N GLU A 20 -11.09 23.64 -9.00
CA GLU A 20 -11.79 22.37 -8.71
C GLU A 20 -13.08 22.17 -9.52
N LYS A 21 -13.66 23.25 -10.04
CA LYS A 21 -14.86 23.28 -10.88
C LYS A 21 -14.63 24.13 -12.12
N SER A 22 -14.00 23.57 -13.15
CA SER A 22 -14.07 24.20 -14.48
C SER A 22 -15.47 24.00 -15.08
N SER A 23 -16.13 25.09 -15.45
CA SER A 23 -17.41 25.08 -16.16
C SER A 23 -17.27 24.73 -17.65
N SER A 24 -16.05 24.74 -18.19
CA SER A 24 -15.74 24.40 -19.58
C SER A 24 -15.53 22.88 -19.76
N GLY A 25 -16.00 22.33 -20.89
CA GLY A 25 -15.80 20.91 -21.22
C GLY A 25 -14.32 20.52 -21.33
N ILE A 26 -13.48 21.42 -21.85
CA ILE A 26 -12.03 21.23 -22.00
C ILE A 26 -11.35 21.17 -20.63
N GLY A 27 -11.71 22.07 -19.71
CA GLY A 27 -11.13 22.09 -18.36
C GLY A 27 -11.47 20.83 -17.55
N LYS A 28 -12.70 20.31 -17.67
CA LYS A 28 -13.08 19.03 -17.04
C LYS A 28 -12.26 17.85 -17.59
N GLN A 29 -12.02 17.83 -18.89
CA GLN A 29 -11.23 16.78 -19.53
C GLN A 29 -9.76 16.87 -19.13
N ALA A 30 -9.18 18.07 -19.03
CA ALA A 30 -7.83 18.29 -18.55
C ALA A 30 -7.64 17.80 -17.09
N ILE A 31 -8.56 18.16 -16.18
CA ILE A 31 -8.53 17.69 -14.78
C ILE A 31 -8.57 16.16 -14.72
N LYS A 32 -9.47 15.53 -15.50
CA LYS A 32 -9.58 14.06 -15.55
C LYS A 32 -8.29 13.40 -16.03
N ILE A 33 -7.65 13.92 -17.07
CA ILE A 33 -6.37 13.38 -17.58
C ILE A 33 -5.26 13.51 -16.54
N ILE A 34 -5.18 14.65 -15.85
CA ILE A 34 -4.20 14.87 -14.78
C ILE A 34 -4.45 13.91 -13.61
N ASP A 35 -5.70 13.73 -13.19
CA ASP A 35 -6.06 12.78 -12.13
C ASP A 35 -5.71 11.33 -12.50
N GLU A 36 -5.95 10.94 -13.75
CA GLU A 36 -5.59 9.62 -14.26
C GLU A 36 -4.07 9.43 -14.32
N ALA A 37 -3.33 10.46 -14.75
CA ALA A 37 -1.87 10.45 -14.78
C ALA A 37 -1.26 10.34 -13.38
N ILE A 38 -1.74 11.14 -12.42
CA ILE A 38 -1.32 11.08 -11.01
C ILE A 38 -1.61 9.70 -10.42
N LYS A 39 -2.81 9.15 -10.64
CA LYS A 39 -3.15 7.77 -10.21
C LYS A 39 -2.23 6.74 -10.84
N SER A 40 -1.89 6.89 -12.12
CA SER A 40 -0.96 5.99 -12.81
C SER A 40 0.45 6.07 -12.21
N PHE A 41 0.94 7.27 -11.88
CA PHE A 41 2.22 7.46 -11.21
C PHE A 41 2.24 6.84 -9.82
N HIS A 42 1.21 7.06 -9.00
CA HIS A 42 1.10 6.42 -7.69
C HIS A 42 1.06 4.89 -7.83
N LYS A 43 0.30 4.35 -8.78
CA LYS A 43 0.25 2.91 -9.03
C LYS A 43 1.62 2.36 -9.44
N ALA A 44 2.34 3.05 -10.32
CA ALA A 44 3.68 2.66 -10.73
C ALA A 44 4.67 2.72 -9.56
N ASN A 45 4.61 3.76 -8.73
CA ASN A 45 5.43 3.88 -7.52
C ASN A 45 5.11 2.80 -6.49
N GLU A 46 3.84 2.45 -6.28
CA GLU A 46 3.46 1.34 -5.40
C GLU A 46 3.96 0.00 -5.94
N CYS A 47 3.92 -0.21 -7.26
CA CYS A 47 4.51 -1.39 -7.87
C CYS A 47 6.03 -1.46 -7.61
N LEU A 48 6.73 -0.33 -7.61
CA LEU A 48 8.16 -0.26 -7.27
C LEU A 48 8.43 -0.43 -5.77
N GLU A 49 7.61 0.19 -4.91
CA GLU A 49 7.77 0.16 -3.45
C GLU A 49 7.60 -1.26 -2.87
N TYR A 50 6.71 -2.05 -3.47
CA TYR A 50 6.42 -3.44 -3.04
C TYR A 50 6.92 -4.48 -4.04
N ASP A 51 7.78 -4.14 -4.99
CA ASP A 51 8.29 -5.06 -6.01
C ASP A 51 8.96 -6.30 -5.38
N TRP A 52 9.66 -6.08 -4.26
CA TRP A 52 10.29 -7.14 -3.49
C TRP A 52 9.30 -8.20 -2.98
N PHE A 53 8.02 -7.85 -2.74
CA PHE A 53 7.00 -8.79 -2.27
C PHE A 53 6.48 -9.70 -3.39
N PHE A 54 6.50 -9.22 -4.64
CA PHE A 54 6.03 -9.99 -5.80
C PHE A 54 7.19 -10.68 -6.55
N ASN A 55 8.43 -10.39 -6.19
CA ASN A 55 9.61 -11.06 -6.72
C ASN A 55 9.80 -12.46 -6.09
N GLN A 56 9.72 -13.49 -6.92
CA GLN A 56 9.86 -14.91 -6.52
C GLN A 56 11.20 -15.24 -5.85
N GLU A 57 12.27 -14.49 -6.10
CA GLU A 57 13.56 -14.67 -5.43
C GLU A 57 13.46 -14.44 -3.90
N ASN A 58 12.44 -13.70 -3.46
CA ASN A 58 12.21 -13.37 -2.06
C ASN A 58 11.21 -14.30 -1.37
N ASP A 59 10.66 -15.31 -2.05
CA ASP A 59 9.59 -16.19 -1.53
C ASP A 59 9.91 -16.82 -0.16
N LYS A 60 11.19 -17.14 0.08
CA LYS A 60 11.66 -17.76 1.33
C LYS A 60 12.05 -16.77 2.43
N LYS A 61 12.18 -15.48 2.11
CA LYS A 61 12.53 -14.45 3.08
C LYS A 61 11.31 -14.10 3.92
N GLN A 62 11.55 -13.73 5.18
CA GLN A 62 10.50 -13.36 6.12
C GLN A 62 10.11 -11.89 5.95
N LEU A 63 8.88 -11.53 6.30
CA LEU A 63 8.40 -10.16 6.16
C LEU A 63 9.25 -9.15 6.95
N LYS A 64 9.75 -9.57 8.13
CA LYS A 64 10.68 -8.78 8.95
C LYS A 64 12.01 -8.46 8.29
N ASP A 65 12.38 -9.17 7.23
CA ASP A 65 13.61 -8.87 6.47
C ASP A 65 13.45 -7.62 5.58
N PHE A 66 12.20 -7.14 5.38
CA PHE A 66 11.87 -6.01 4.50
C PHE A 66 11.18 -4.84 5.21
N VAL A 67 10.56 -5.11 6.35
CA VAL A 67 9.80 -4.12 7.11
C VAL A 67 10.18 -4.21 8.57
N GLU A 68 10.60 -3.07 9.14
CA GLU A 68 10.86 -2.97 10.57
C GLU A 68 9.70 -2.28 11.28
N LEU A 69 9.23 -2.91 12.36
CA LEU A 69 8.18 -2.35 13.21
C LEU A 69 8.72 -2.02 14.60
N PRO A 70 8.19 -0.96 15.25
CA PRO A 70 8.38 -0.70 16.66
C PRO A 70 8.02 -1.92 17.52
N THR A 71 8.74 -2.11 18.64
CA THR A 71 8.49 -3.22 19.57
C THR A 71 7.05 -3.24 20.08
N GLN A 72 6.47 -2.07 20.34
CA GLN A 72 5.07 -1.96 20.79
C GLN A 72 4.12 -2.60 19.78
N ILE A 73 4.31 -2.33 18.49
CA ILE A 73 3.47 -2.87 17.41
C ILE A 73 3.72 -4.37 17.23
N LYS A 74 4.97 -4.82 17.31
CA LYS A 74 5.33 -6.25 17.24
C LYS A 74 4.61 -7.10 18.30
N THR A 75 4.34 -6.52 19.47
CA THR A 75 3.61 -7.18 20.57
C THR A 75 2.08 -7.05 20.49
N MET A 76 1.55 -6.21 19.58
CA MET A 76 0.10 -6.06 19.42
C MET A 76 -0.53 -7.30 18.79
N LYS A 77 -1.84 -7.44 19.01
CA LYS A 77 -2.65 -8.41 18.28
C LYS A 77 -2.95 -7.91 16.87
N VAL A 78 -3.11 -8.83 15.94
CA VAL A 78 -3.48 -8.56 14.55
C VAL A 78 -4.81 -7.78 14.46
N ASN A 79 -5.80 -8.12 15.28
CA ASN A 79 -7.09 -7.42 15.28
C ASN A 79 -7.01 -6.01 15.87
N GLU A 80 -6.11 -5.78 16.82
CA GLU A 80 -5.86 -4.46 17.40
C GLU A 80 -5.17 -3.57 16.37
N PHE A 81 -4.10 -4.07 15.75
CA PHE A 81 -3.34 -3.34 14.73
C PHE A 81 -4.17 -3.03 13.49
N PHE A 82 -4.68 -4.05 12.79
CA PHE A 82 -5.45 -3.81 11.56
C PHE A 82 -6.84 -3.23 11.84
N GLY A 83 -7.36 -3.38 13.07
CA GLY A 83 -8.62 -2.79 13.48
C GLY A 83 -8.57 -1.27 13.67
N SER A 84 -7.38 -0.68 13.75
CA SER A 84 -7.23 0.78 13.81
C SER A 84 -7.42 1.48 12.46
N PHE A 85 -7.58 0.72 11.37
CA PHE A 85 -7.76 1.26 10.03
C PHE A 85 -9.24 1.17 9.60
N GLU A 86 -9.76 2.26 9.02
CA GLU A 86 -11.19 2.37 8.68
C GLU A 86 -11.62 1.52 7.47
N GLU A 87 -10.69 1.06 6.64
CA GLU A 87 -11.02 0.37 5.40
C GLU A 87 -11.54 -1.07 5.62
N HIS A 88 -12.67 -1.41 4.98
CA HIS A 88 -13.26 -2.75 5.01
C HIS A 88 -12.31 -3.89 4.58
N VAL A 89 -11.26 -3.59 3.81
CA VAL A 89 -10.25 -4.57 3.41
C VAL A 89 -9.58 -5.22 4.64
N TYR A 90 -9.43 -4.48 5.74
CA TYR A 90 -8.76 -4.95 6.95
C TYR A 90 -9.59 -5.97 7.73
N ILE A 91 -10.92 -5.91 7.67
CA ILE A 91 -11.80 -6.95 8.24
C ILE A 91 -11.48 -8.32 7.62
N ARG A 92 -11.24 -8.34 6.30
CA ARG A 92 -10.87 -9.56 5.55
C ARG A 92 -9.46 -10.02 5.94
N VAL A 93 -8.51 -9.10 6.06
CA VAL A 93 -7.14 -9.37 6.51
C VAL A 93 -7.13 -10.05 7.88
N ILE A 94 -7.78 -9.42 8.87
CA ILE A 94 -7.90 -9.94 10.24
C ILE A 94 -8.49 -11.36 10.23
N SER A 95 -9.62 -11.52 9.56
CA SER A 95 -10.30 -12.82 9.47
C SER A 95 -9.43 -13.90 8.82
N ALA A 96 -8.67 -13.56 7.77
CA ALA A 96 -7.84 -14.52 7.06
C ALA A 96 -6.60 -14.94 7.88
N LEU A 97 -6.01 -14.01 8.62
CA LEU A 97 -4.86 -14.25 9.49
C LEU A 97 -5.25 -15.08 10.72
N GLN A 98 -6.30 -14.68 11.43
CA GLN A 98 -6.76 -15.38 12.64
C GLN A 98 -7.20 -16.81 12.37
N ARG A 99 -7.88 -17.08 11.23
CA ARG A 99 -8.25 -18.46 10.83
C ARG A 99 -7.05 -19.40 10.66
N ARG A 100 -5.86 -18.86 10.48
CA ARG A 100 -4.60 -19.62 10.33
C ARG A 100 -3.76 -19.64 11.61
N GLY A 101 -4.28 -19.07 12.70
CA GLY A 101 -3.60 -18.99 13.97
C GLY A 101 -2.61 -17.83 14.10
N TYR A 102 -2.58 -16.91 13.13
CA TYR A 102 -1.78 -15.68 13.22
C TYR A 102 -2.58 -14.62 13.98
N ASN A 103 -2.40 -14.60 15.30
CA ASN A 103 -3.14 -13.72 16.20
C ASN A 103 -2.31 -12.50 16.62
N ASP A 104 -0.99 -12.59 16.58
CA ASP A 104 -0.07 -11.54 17.02
C ASP A 104 0.80 -11.02 15.87
N MET A 105 1.18 -9.75 15.93
CA MET A 105 1.96 -9.10 14.85
C MET A 105 3.33 -9.76 14.64
N ASN A 106 4.01 -10.20 15.70
CA ASN A 106 5.25 -10.97 15.57
C ASN A 106 5.08 -12.24 14.71
N GLN A 107 3.96 -12.96 14.85
CA GLN A 107 3.70 -14.14 14.04
C GLN A 107 3.51 -13.79 12.57
N LEU A 108 2.88 -12.65 12.27
CA LEU A 108 2.78 -12.12 10.90
C LEU A 108 4.16 -11.76 10.35
N MET A 109 5.00 -11.10 11.14
CA MET A 109 6.34 -10.68 10.73
C MET A 109 7.30 -11.86 10.45
N ASP A 110 7.06 -13.01 11.08
CA ASP A 110 7.78 -14.26 10.84
C ASP A 110 7.29 -15.04 9.62
N LEU A 111 6.20 -14.62 8.97
CA LEU A 111 5.76 -15.26 7.73
C LEU A 111 6.72 -14.94 6.59
N THR A 112 6.97 -15.96 5.79
CA THR A 112 7.63 -15.79 4.50
C THR A 112 6.72 -15.10 3.50
N ILE A 113 7.30 -14.43 2.51
CA ILE A 113 6.56 -13.79 1.41
C ILE A 113 5.62 -14.78 0.74
N TYR A 114 6.11 -15.99 0.45
CA TYR A 114 5.30 -17.05 -0.13
C TYR A 114 4.10 -17.43 0.75
N GLN A 115 4.29 -17.56 2.06
CA GLN A 115 3.21 -17.90 2.98
C GLN A 115 2.12 -16.83 2.97
N ILE A 116 2.48 -15.55 2.96
CA ILE A 116 1.53 -14.42 2.89
C ILE A 116 0.76 -14.45 1.56
N SER A 117 1.47 -14.65 0.45
CA SER A 117 0.88 -14.74 -0.90
C SER A 117 -0.09 -15.93 -1.03
N CYS A 118 0.17 -17.01 -0.29
CA CYS A 118 -0.65 -18.22 -0.28
C CYS A 118 -1.80 -18.20 0.74
N ILE A 119 -2.01 -17.11 1.48
CA ILE A 119 -3.17 -16.96 2.36
C ILE A 119 -4.44 -16.87 1.50
N ARG A 120 -5.07 -18.03 1.24
CA ARG A 120 -6.42 -18.13 0.65
C ARG A 120 -7.36 -17.08 1.25
N ASN A 121 -8.07 -16.38 0.37
CA ASN A 121 -8.95 -15.24 0.62
C ASN A 121 -8.24 -13.88 0.85
N LEU A 122 -6.91 -13.81 0.75
CA LEU A 122 -6.19 -12.57 0.49
C LEU A 122 -5.84 -12.51 -0.99
N GLY A 123 -6.60 -11.74 -1.77
CA GLY A 123 -6.16 -11.32 -3.10
C GLY A 123 -5.15 -10.18 -3.00
N ASP A 124 -4.56 -9.80 -4.13
CA ASP A 124 -3.49 -8.79 -4.23
C ASP A 124 -3.82 -7.49 -3.48
N ARG A 125 -5.08 -7.04 -3.57
CA ARG A 125 -5.54 -5.84 -2.85
C ARG A 125 -5.39 -5.96 -1.33
N SER A 126 -5.66 -7.12 -0.76
CA SER A 126 -5.53 -7.35 0.68
C SER A 126 -4.07 -7.56 1.09
N GLN A 127 -3.26 -8.18 0.23
CA GLN A 127 -1.82 -8.30 0.45
C GLN A 127 -1.16 -6.92 0.46
N LEU A 128 -1.45 -6.08 -0.53
CA LEU A 128 -0.99 -4.69 -0.57
C LEU A 128 -1.49 -3.88 0.64
N ALA A 129 -2.73 -4.09 1.09
CA ALA A 129 -3.23 -3.41 2.30
C ALA A 129 -2.42 -3.78 3.55
N ILE A 130 -2.00 -5.04 3.69
CA ILE A 130 -1.07 -5.45 4.76
C ILE A 130 0.22 -4.65 4.65
N LEU A 131 0.86 -4.63 3.48
CA LEU A 131 2.15 -3.96 3.30
C LEU A 131 2.07 -2.45 3.57
N ARG A 132 1.01 -1.79 3.08
CA ARG A 132 0.77 -0.36 3.33
C ARG A 132 0.58 -0.04 4.80
N ALA A 133 -0.20 -0.86 5.52
CA ALA A 133 -0.43 -0.68 6.95
C ALA A 133 0.86 -0.85 7.75
N LEU A 134 1.72 -1.80 7.36
CA LEU A 134 3.01 -1.99 8.02
C LEU A 134 3.97 -0.82 7.74
N LYS A 135 4.08 -0.38 6.47
CA LYS A 135 4.92 0.74 6.07
C LYS A 135 4.48 2.08 6.66
N SER A 136 3.19 2.31 6.86
CA SER A 136 2.71 3.55 7.49
C SER A 136 3.21 3.72 8.93
N LYS A 137 3.47 2.61 9.61
CA LYS A 137 3.94 2.58 11.01
C LYS A 137 5.45 2.46 11.16
N GLU A 138 6.16 2.05 10.11
CA GLU A 138 7.63 2.14 10.05
C GLU A 138 8.11 3.60 10.10
N LYS A 139 7.35 4.53 9.48
CA LYS A 139 7.68 5.96 9.45
C LYS A 139 7.42 6.71 10.77
N GLU A 140 6.71 6.11 11.72
CA GLU A 140 6.52 6.68 13.07
C GLU A 140 7.76 6.47 13.98
N LEU A 141 8.80 5.80 13.48
CA LEU A 141 10.11 5.65 14.14
C LEU A 141 11.06 6.85 13.94
N LEU A 142 10.70 7.81 13.08
CA LEU A 142 11.45 9.04 12.78
C LEU A 142 10.72 10.28 13.32
#